data_AF-A0A971CVN9-F1
#
_entry.id   AF-A0A971CVN9-F1
#
_cell.length_a   1.000
_cell.length_b   1.000
_cell.length_c   1.000
_cell.angle_alpha   90.00
_cell.angle_beta   90.00
_cell.angle_gamma   90.00
#
_symmetry.space_group_name_H-M   'P 1'
#
loop_
_entity.id
_entity.type
_entity.pdbx_description
1 polymer ?
#
loop_
_entity_poly.entity_id
_entity_poly.type
_entity_poly.pdbx_seq_one_letter_code
_entity_poly.pdbx_strand_id
1 'polypeptide(L)'
;MSPSVWVAAVSVGMMVLARVFMGVLALLSGTVSIVSIVLPVAVAVLILIGIIAGQRLAWQWGRLLGLLGGIVLTMAAVGAFANANGEVGMLVVGALLLLQGAPLFPMFFALGMRGAREHFRLICPACGHARPRGGNFLFTEAVCRKCAARWK
;
A
#
# COMPACT_ATOMS: atom_id res chain seq x y z
N MET A 1 12.99 -13.69 0.70
CA MET A 1 11.72 -12.94 0.94
C MET A 1 10.67 -13.91 1.45
N SER A 2 9.95 -13.57 2.52
CA SER A 2 8.85 -14.41 2.99
C SER A 2 7.66 -14.37 2.00
N PRO A 3 6.80 -15.40 1.97
CA PRO A 3 5.60 -15.42 1.10
C PRO A 3 4.71 -14.19 1.29
N SER A 4 4.63 -13.69 2.53
CA SER A 4 3.85 -12.49 2.86
C SER A 4 4.41 -11.20 2.24
N VAL A 5 5.73 -11.07 2.12
CA VAL A 5 6.34 -9.90 1.45
C VAL A 5 6.12 -9.98 -0.06
N TRP A 6 6.14 -11.20 -0.62
CA TRP A 6 5.78 -11.44 -2.01
C TRP A 6 4.34 -11.02 -2.32
N VAL A 7 3.37 -11.44 -1.50
CA VAL A 7 1.96 -11.03 -1.66
C VAL A 7 1.81 -9.51 -1.58
N ALA A 8 2.49 -8.85 -0.64
CA ALA A 8 2.46 -7.40 -0.53
C ALA A 8 3.06 -6.70 -1.77
N ALA A 9 4.20 -7.21 -2.28
CA ALA A 9 4.85 -6.66 -3.46
C ALA A 9 4.00 -6.84 -4.73
N VAL A 10 3.40 -8.02 -4.94
CA VAL A 10 2.49 -8.29 -6.07
C VAL A 10 1.25 -7.40 -5.99
N SER A 11 0.68 -7.24 -4.80
CA SER A 11 -0.47 -6.39 -4.57
C SER A 11 -0.21 -4.92 -4.93
N VAL A 12 0.94 -4.38 -4.50
CA VAL A 12 1.38 -3.02 -4.89
C VAL A 12 1.64 -2.96 -6.39
N GLY A 13 2.33 -3.96 -6.95
CA GLY A 13 2.59 -4.04 -8.39
C GLY A 13 1.32 -4.00 -9.23
N MET A 14 0.30 -4.78 -8.87
CA MET A 14 -1.02 -4.75 -9.51
C MET A 14 -1.68 -3.38 -9.41
N MET A 15 -1.63 -2.75 -8.23
CA MET A 15 -2.16 -1.39 -8.05
C MET A 15 -1.44 -0.37 -8.94
N VAL A 16 -0.10 -0.45 -9.05
CA VAL A 16 0.69 0.41 -9.94
C VAL A 16 0.31 0.19 -11.39
N LEU A 17 0.22 -1.06 -11.84
CA LEU A 17 -0.18 -1.37 -13.21
C LEU A 17 -1.57 -0.84 -13.53
N ALA A 18 -2.55 -1.05 -12.64
CA ALA A 18 -3.90 -0.51 -12.79
C ALA A 18 -3.90 1.02 -12.86
N ARG A 19 -3.08 1.69 -12.03
CA ARG A 19 -2.94 3.16 -12.04
C ARG A 19 -2.30 3.70 -13.31
N VAL A 20 -1.24 3.06 -13.79
CA VAL A 20 -0.57 3.45 -15.04
C VAL A 20 -1.53 3.27 -16.22
N PHE A 21 -2.20 2.13 -16.30
CA PHE A 21 -3.19 1.87 -17.35
C PHE A 21 -4.30 2.92 -17.36
N MET A 22 -4.88 3.21 -16.20
CA MET A 22 -5.91 4.24 -16.05
C MET A 22 -5.41 5.64 -16.38
N GLY A 23 -4.20 5.98 -15.93
CA GLY A 23 -3.58 7.26 -16.22
C GLY A 23 -3.37 7.45 -17.72
N VAL A 24 -2.88 6.43 -18.42
CA VAL A 24 -2.70 6.46 -19.88
C VAL A 24 -4.05 6.66 -20.60
N LEU A 25 -5.10 5.92 -20.22
CA LEU A 25 -6.43 6.10 -20.79
C LEU A 25 -6.97 7.52 -20.57
N ALA A 26 -6.83 8.04 -19.36
CA ALA A 26 -7.31 9.36 -19.01
C ALA A 26 -6.50 10.46 -19.72
N LEU A 27 -5.18 10.29 -19.91
CA LEU A 27 -4.35 11.18 -20.71
C LEU A 27 -4.78 11.21 -22.18
N LEU A 28 -5.07 10.04 -22.77
CA LEU A 28 -5.55 9.93 -24.15
C LEU A 28 -6.93 10.58 -24.35
N SER A 29 -7.77 10.58 -23.31
CA SER A 29 -9.06 11.29 -23.32
C SER A 29 -8.95 12.80 -23.10
N GLY A 30 -7.76 13.34 -22.81
CA GLY A 30 -7.54 14.77 -22.55
C GLY A 30 -8.13 15.27 -21.22
N THR A 31 -8.57 14.37 -20.34
CA THR A 31 -9.30 14.72 -19.11
C THR A 31 -8.40 15.05 -17.92
N VAL A 32 -7.12 14.69 -17.96
CA VAL A 32 -6.19 14.83 -16.83
C VAL A 32 -4.79 15.28 -17.25
N SER A 33 -4.10 15.94 -16.33
CA SER A 33 -2.70 16.32 -16.50
C SER A 33 -1.75 15.13 -16.34
N ILE A 34 -0.56 15.23 -16.94
CA ILE A 34 0.52 14.25 -16.74
C ILE A 34 0.93 14.17 -15.25
N VAL A 35 0.90 15.31 -14.55
CA VAL A 35 1.32 15.40 -13.14
C VAL A 35 0.44 14.53 -12.23
N SER A 36 -0.87 14.49 -12.50
CA SER A 36 -1.83 13.63 -11.76
C SER A 36 -1.59 12.13 -11.94
N ILE A 37 -0.79 11.72 -12.92
CA ILE A 37 -0.43 10.31 -13.18
C ILE A 37 0.94 10.00 -12.59
N VAL A 38 1.94 10.86 -12.85
CA VAL A 38 3.33 10.63 -12.46
C VAL A 38 3.48 10.58 -10.94
N LEU A 39 2.85 11.50 -10.21
CA LEU A 39 3.04 11.60 -8.76
C LEU A 39 2.53 10.35 -8.00
N PRO A 40 1.29 9.86 -8.21
CA PRO A 40 0.84 8.63 -7.55
C PRO A 40 1.66 7.40 -7.92
N VAL A 41 2.10 7.29 -9.18
CA VAL A 41 2.93 6.18 -9.64
C VAL A 41 4.31 6.23 -8.98
N ALA A 42 4.94 7.40 -8.92
CA ALA A 42 6.23 7.58 -8.26
C ALA A 42 6.15 7.22 -6.76
N VAL A 43 5.10 7.66 -6.05
CA VAL A 43 4.87 7.31 -4.64
C VAL A 43 4.71 5.80 -4.48
N ALA A 44 3.92 5.15 -5.35
CA ALA A 44 3.70 3.71 -5.28
C ALA A 44 4.97 2.89 -5.58
N VAL A 45 5.79 3.34 -6.53
CA VAL A 45 7.10 2.75 -6.84
C VAL A 45 8.06 2.92 -5.66
N LEU A 46 8.10 4.09 -5.01
CA LEU A 46 8.89 4.32 -3.80
C LEU A 46 8.48 3.38 -2.67
N ILE A 47 7.17 3.14 -2.49
CA ILE A 47 6.65 2.17 -1.51
C ILE A 47 7.11 0.75 -1.88
N LEU A 48 7.02 0.37 -3.15
CA LEU A 48 7.46 -0.95 -3.63
C LEU A 48 8.95 -1.17 -3.37
N ILE A 49 9.80 -0.20 -3.74
CA ILE A 49 11.24 -0.22 -3.48
C ILE A 49 11.50 -0.34 -1.97
N GLY A 50 10.79 0.43 -1.15
CA GLY A 50 10.91 0.38 0.30
C GLY A 50 10.49 -0.97 0.90
N ILE A 51 9.46 -1.63 0.35
CA ILE A 51 9.02 -2.97 0.76
C ILE A 51 10.10 -4.01 0.44
N ILE A 52 10.65 -3.95 -0.77
CA ILE A 52 11.72 -4.86 -1.20
C ILE A 52 12.97 -4.66 -0.33
N ALA A 53 13.36 -3.41 -0.09
CA ALA A 53 14.51 -3.04 0.74
C ALA A 53 14.31 -3.31 2.25
N GLY A 54 13.09 -3.69 2.70
CA GLY A 54 12.82 -3.97 4.10
C GLY A 54 12.81 -2.73 5.00
N GLN A 55 12.50 -1.55 4.43
CA GLN A 55 12.46 -0.29 5.17
C GLN A 55 11.23 -0.22 6.09
N ARG A 56 11.43 0.14 7.36
CA ARG A 56 10.34 0.24 8.36
C ARG A 56 9.30 1.31 8.01
N LEU A 57 9.75 2.42 7.42
CA LEU A 57 8.86 3.46 6.90
C LEU A 57 7.90 2.89 5.86
N ALA A 58 8.43 2.12 4.91
CA ALA A 58 7.61 1.51 3.85
C ALA A 58 6.59 0.51 4.41
N TRP A 59 6.93 -0.20 5.49
CA TRP A 59 5.97 -1.06 6.18
C TRP A 59 4.81 -0.27 6.80
N GLN A 60 5.11 0.83 7.51
CA GLN A 60 4.09 1.65 8.15
C GLN A 60 3.20 2.36 7.14
N TRP A 61 3.82 3.09 6.21
CA TRP A 61 3.09 3.79 5.16
C TRP A 61 2.37 2.80 4.24
N GLY A 62 2.98 1.66 3.93
CA GLY A 62 2.34 0.60 3.16
C GLY A 62 1.08 0.05 3.82
N ARG A 63 1.09 -0.18 5.15
CA ARG A 63 -0.13 -0.59 5.86
C ARG A 63 -1.17 0.52 5.96
N LEU A 64 -0.74 1.74 6.27
CA LEU A 64 -1.65 2.87 6.42
C LEU A 64 -2.34 3.18 5.09
N LEU A 65 -1.57 3.31 4.01
CA LEU A 65 -2.06 3.57 2.66
C LEU A 65 -2.83 2.36 2.10
N GLY A 66 -2.41 1.13 2.41
CA GLY A 66 -3.15 -0.07 2.02
C GLY A 66 -4.55 -0.09 2.62
N LEU A 67 -4.68 0.17 3.93
CA LEU A 67 -5.99 0.17 4.58
C LEU A 67 -6.84 1.38 4.18
N LEU A 68 -6.31 2.59 4.34
CA LEU A 68 -7.07 3.81 4.05
C LEU A 68 -7.38 3.94 2.55
N GLY A 69 -6.39 3.68 1.70
CA GLY A 69 -6.57 3.68 0.25
C GLY A 69 -7.57 2.61 -0.19
N GLY A 70 -7.49 1.40 0.36
CA GLY A 70 -8.46 0.33 0.10
C GLY A 70 -9.88 0.72 0.48
N ILE A 71 -10.08 1.32 1.67
CA ILE A 71 -11.39 1.79 2.12
C ILE A 71 -11.92 2.91 1.23
N VAL A 72 -11.11 3.95 0.98
CA VAL A 72 -11.52 5.11 0.18
C VAL A 72 -11.89 4.70 -1.24
N LEU A 73 -11.08 3.86 -1.89
CA LEU A 73 -11.37 3.38 -3.25
C LEU A 73 -12.58 2.47 -3.31
N THR A 74 -12.77 1.60 -2.30
CA THR A 74 -13.96 0.75 -2.22
C THR A 74 -15.22 1.58 -1.99
N MET A 75 -15.17 2.59 -1.11
CA MET A 75 -16.29 3.49 -0.87
C MET A 75 -16.64 4.31 -2.12
N ALA A 76 -15.63 4.82 -2.83
CA ALA A 76 -15.83 5.50 -4.10
C ALA A 76 -16.44 4.58 -5.16
N ALA A 77 -16.01 3.31 -5.22
CA ALA A 77 -16.59 2.32 -6.13
C ALA A 77 -18.07 2.03 -5.80
N VAL A 78 -18.39 1.84 -4.51
CA VAL A 78 -19.78 1.66 -4.05
C VAL A 78 -20.63 2.87 -4.43
N GLY A 79 -20.10 4.09 -4.24
CA GLY A 79 -20.77 5.31 -4.68
C GLY A 79 -21.01 5.35 -6.19
N ALA A 80 -20.03 4.95 -7.00
CA ALA A 80 -20.17 4.88 -8.45
C ALA A 80 -21.24 3.85 -8.87
N PHE A 81 -21.26 2.67 -8.25
CA PHE A 81 -22.29 1.64 -8.53
C PHE A 81 -23.68 2.08 -8.09
N ALA A 82 -23.80 2.71 -6.92
CA ALA A 82 -25.08 3.19 -6.40
C ALA A 82 -25.69 4.30 -7.28
N ASN A 83 -24.85 5.10 -7.95
CA ASN A 83 -25.29 6.18 -8.84
C ASN A 83 -25.29 5.79 -10.32
N ALA A 84 -25.10 4.50 -10.65
CA ALA A 84 -24.95 4.11 -12.04
C ALA A 84 -26.22 4.34 -12.87
N ASN A 85 -27.42 4.19 -12.29
CA ASN A 85 -28.70 4.47 -12.96
C ASN A 85 -28.84 3.92 -14.40
N GLY A 86 -28.18 2.80 -14.72
CA GLY A 86 -28.14 2.21 -16.07
C GLY A 86 -27.04 2.75 -17.00
N GLU A 87 -26.30 3.79 -16.60
CA GLU A 87 -25.13 4.28 -17.30
C GLU A 87 -23.94 3.33 -17.16
N VAL A 88 -23.56 2.72 -18.28
CA VAL A 88 -22.40 1.83 -18.38
C VAL A 88 -21.11 2.54 -17.94
N GLY A 89 -21.00 3.84 -18.16
CA GLY A 89 -19.83 4.64 -17.77
C GLY A 89 -19.54 4.59 -16.27
N MET A 90 -20.57 4.75 -15.44
CA MET A 90 -20.43 4.72 -13.98
C MET A 90 -20.13 3.30 -13.45
N LEU A 91 -20.66 2.26 -14.11
CA LEU A 91 -20.28 0.87 -13.82
C LEU A 91 -18.81 0.61 -14.11
N VAL A 92 -18.31 1.12 -15.24
CA VAL A 92 -16.89 1.02 -15.62
C VAL A 92 -16.01 1.76 -14.61
N VAL A 93 -16.38 2.98 -14.21
CA VAL A 93 -15.66 3.74 -13.16
C VAL A 93 -15.62 2.96 -11.85
N GLY A 94 -16.74 2.40 -11.40
CA GLY A 94 -16.80 1.59 -10.18
C GLY A 94 -15.90 0.35 -10.25
N ALA A 95 -15.91 -0.38 -11.37
CA ALA A 95 -15.06 -1.53 -11.59
C ALA A 95 -13.57 -1.18 -11.57
N LEU A 96 -13.19 -0.04 -12.18
CA LEU A 96 -11.81 0.43 -12.22
C LEU A 96 -11.31 0.91 -10.86
N LEU A 97 -12.19 1.48 -10.03
CA LEU A 97 -11.89 1.82 -8.64
C LEU A 97 -11.67 0.57 -7.78
N LEU A 98 -12.49 -0.48 -7.96
CA LEU A 98 -12.29 -1.77 -7.30
C LEU A 98 -10.99 -2.45 -7.75
N LEU A 99 -10.66 -2.41 -9.04
CA LEU A 99 -9.42 -2.99 -9.56
C LEU A 99 -8.17 -2.39 -8.89
N GLN A 100 -8.25 -1.13 -8.48
CA GLN A 100 -7.18 -0.44 -7.75
C GLN A 100 -7.25 -0.66 -6.24
N GLY A 101 -8.46 -0.70 -5.66
CA GLY A 101 -8.68 -0.80 -4.22
C GLY A 101 -8.55 -2.21 -3.67
N ALA A 102 -9.03 -3.22 -4.41
CA ALA A 102 -9.06 -4.61 -3.96
C ALA A 102 -7.66 -5.18 -3.64
N PRO A 103 -6.60 -4.94 -4.43
CA PRO A 103 -5.24 -5.40 -4.10
C PRO A 103 -4.67 -4.80 -2.82
N LEU A 104 -5.17 -3.66 -2.35
CA LEU A 104 -4.64 -2.99 -1.16
C LEU A 104 -4.97 -3.73 0.16
N PHE A 105 -6.06 -4.50 0.19
CA PHE A 105 -6.41 -5.30 1.37
C PHE A 105 -5.45 -6.48 1.59
N PRO A 106 -5.19 -7.36 0.60
CA PRO A 106 -4.15 -8.37 0.71
C PRO A 106 -2.80 -7.81 1.13
N MET A 107 -2.40 -6.65 0.60
CA MET A 107 -1.17 -5.95 1.04
C MET A 107 -1.20 -5.65 2.54
N PHE A 108 -2.27 -5.03 3.05
CA PHE A 108 -2.40 -4.70 4.47
C PHE A 108 -2.29 -5.95 5.37
N PHE A 109 -3.01 -7.02 5.02
CA PHE A 109 -2.98 -8.27 5.78
C PHE A 109 -1.63 -8.97 5.69
N ALA A 110 -1.02 -8.97 4.50
CA ALA A 110 0.26 -9.63 4.28
C ALA A 110 1.40 -8.94 5.04
N LEU A 111 1.43 -7.61 5.08
CA LEU A 111 2.36 -6.85 5.92
C LEU A 111 2.11 -7.08 7.43
N GLY A 112 0.92 -7.54 7.82
CA GLY A 112 0.60 -7.90 9.20
C GLY A 112 1.24 -9.20 9.69
N MET A 113 1.65 -10.09 8.78
CA MET A 113 2.15 -11.44 9.10
C MET A 113 3.54 -11.43 9.74
N ARG A 114 3.86 -12.52 10.47
CA ARG A 114 5.15 -12.67 11.17
C ARG A 114 6.35 -12.61 10.21
N GLY A 115 6.29 -13.30 9.07
CA GLY A 115 7.37 -13.27 8.07
C GLY A 115 7.64 -11.89 7.50
N ALA A 116 6.60 -11.05 7.32
CA ALA A 116 6.80 -9.66 6.94
C ALA A 116 7.47 -8.87 8.07
N ARG A 117 7.04 -9.04 9.32
CA ARG A 117 7.66 -8.37 10.46
C ARG A 117 9.14 -8.72 10.64
N GLU A 118 9.53 -9.95 10.34
CA GLU A 118 10.93 -10.38 10.32
C GLU A 118 11.72 -9.64 9.23
N HIS A 119 11.19 -9.59 8.00
CA HIS A 119 11.79 -8.86 6.88
C HIS A 119 12.01 -7.37 7.18
N PHE A 120 11.07 -6.72 7.86
CA PHE A 120 11.17 -5.30 8.26
C PHE A 120 11.90 -5.07 9.60
N ARG A 121 12.54 -6.10 10.17
CA ARG A 121 13.26 -6.03 11.46
C ARG A 121 12.39 -5.46 12.60
N LEU A 122 11.12 -5.86 12.65
CA LEU A 122 10.12 -5.45 13.64
C LEU A 122 10.02 -6.42 14.83
N ILE A 123 10.98 -7.33 14.96
CA ILE A 123 11.13 -8.23 16.11
C ILE A 123 12.35 -7.77 16.89
N CYS A 124 12.19 -7.58 18.19
CA CYS A 124 13.30 -7.19 19.04
C CYS A 124 14.37 -8.29 19.09
N PRO A 125 15.64 -8.00 18.79
CA PRO A 125 16.72 -8.99 18.82
C PRO A 125 17.04 -9.47 20.25
N ALA A 126 16.77 -8.66 21.27
CA ALA A 126 17.12 -8.99 22.66
C ALA A 126 16.08 -9.87 23.37
N CYS A 127 14.79 -9.68 23.09
CA CYS A 127 13.71 -10.35 23.85
C CYS A 127 12.65 -11.03 22.97
N GLY A 128 12.81 -11.01 21.64
CA GLY A 128 11.86 -11.62 20.69
C GLY A 128 10.49 -10.95 20.65
N HIS A 129 10.28 -9.85 21.38
CA HIS A 129 8.99 -9.17 21.41
C HIS A 129 8.71 -8.53 20.05
N ALA A 130 7.58 -8.90 19.44
CA ALA A 130 7.09 -8.30 18.21
C ALA A 130 6.27 -7.03 18.54
N ARG A 131 6.49 -5.93 17.79
CA ARG A 131 5.91 -4.57 17.94
C ARG A 131 6.81 -3.54 18.64
N PRO A 132 7.93 -3.13 18.02
CA PRO A 132 8.69 -1.97 18.45
C PRO A 132 7.89 -0.66 18.33
N ARG A 133 8.27 0.34 19.13
CA ARG A 133 7.94 1.75 18.92
C ARG A 133 9.01 2.38 18.02
N GLY A 134 8.65 3.41 17.25
CA GLY A 134 9.66 4.22 16.56
C GLY A 134 10.53 4.97 17.56
N GLY A 135 11.84 4.89 17.40
CA GLY A 135 12.81 5.67 18.16
C GLY A 135 12.91 7.11 17.68
N ASN A 136 12.75 7.33 16.37
CA ASN A 136 12.84 8.63 15.71
C ASN A 136 11.65 8.86 14.77
N PHE A 137 11.42 10.11 14.34
CA PHE A 137 10.35 10.49 13.40
C PHE A 137 10.40 9.71 12.08
N LEU A 138 11.61 9.44 11.58
CA LEU A 138 11.84 8.68 10.35
C LEU A 138 11.82 7.15 10.56
N PHE A 139 11.50 6.64 11.75
CA PHE A 139 11.49 5.20 12.05
C PHE A 139 12.76 4.43 11.66
N THR A 140 13.89 5.13 11.53
CA THR A 140 15.23 4.54 11.28
C THR A 140 15.71 3.72 12.46
N GLU A 141 15.21 4.02 13.65
CA GLU A 141 15.46 3.28 14.88
C GLU A 141 14.15 2.72 15.44
N ALA A 142 14.22 1.51 15.97
CA ALA A 142 13.15 0.83 16.67
C ALA A 142 13.53 0.68 18.13
N VAL A 143 12.57 0.90 19.03
CA VAL A 143 12.71 0.73 20.47
C VAL A 143 11.75 -0.35 20.94
N CYS A 144 12.25 -1.34 21.66
CA CYS A 144 11.40 -2.39 22.21
C CYS A 144 10.52 -1.83 23.32
N ARG A 145 9.21 -2.10 23.26
CA ARG A 145 8.29 -1.72 24.35
C ARG A 145 8.52 -2.49 25.65
N LYS A 146 9.10 -3.69 25.58
CA LYS A 146 9.29 -4.58 26.73
C LYS A 146 10.64 -4.38 27.42
N CYS A 147 11.73 -4.36 26.65
CA CYS A 147 13.10 -4.29 27.21
C CYS A 147 13.84 -2.98 26.90
N ALA A 148 13.18 -1.99 26.27
CA ALA A 148 13.77 -0.71 25.87
C ALA A 148 15.01 -0.78 24.95
N ALA A 149 15.41 -1.98 24.50
CA ALA A 149 16.51 -2.15 23.55
C ALA A 149 16.24 -1.38 22.25
N ARG A 150 17.29 -0.76 21.69
CA ARG A 150 17.23 0.04 20.46
C ARG A 150 17.99 -0.64 19.34
N TRP A 151 17.44 -0.66 18.13
CA TRP A 151 18.13 -1.22 16.96
C TRP A 151 17.74 -0.54 15.64
N LYS A 152 18.66 -0.62 14.67
CA LYS A 152 18.52 -0.07 13.32
C LYS A 152 18.02 -1.13 12.34
#